data_AF-A0A1H1MD37-F1
#
_entry.id   AF-A0A1H1MD37-F1
#
_cell.length_a   1.000
_cell.length_b   1.000
_cell.length_c   1.000
_cell.angle_alpha   90.00
_cell.angle_beta   90.00
_cell.angle_gamma   90.00
#
_symmetry.space_group_name_H-M   'P 1'
#
loop_
_entity.id
_entity.type
_entity.pdbx_description
1 polymer ?
#
loop_
_entity_poly.entity_id
_entity_poly.type
_entity_poly.pdbx_seq_one_letter_code
_entity_poly.pdbx_strand_id
1 'polypeptide(L)'
;MTLPANLAAACRDDMRLRTAARGADVTLALADERGAQAIRVRDGEILAGGEPAFTLRLGDAEWAALLEDAPEPGWQHVLPMLRDGRARVDGDALAFDQHLHLVRRLVEALRPACAGAPRHPRPLSLRGEYVRIDGPLGTSDVYVERAGEGPQLLCLATAGSDSSQYHGLVTDTDLTDRFELVAVDLPWHGKSTPVAGVDPAGYRLDPEAYTRTIVAIADAAGLERPILVGPSMAGAAVVRAIATHPSRFRGAVSCQAGPSVRGRRTAALRSPLVNQALHVPEWTYGLMNPASPIEHRDRVWWGYSSGAFGVYEADIAGYEQWDLDEVVHLLDADSPHIAVLSGAFDTSVPPEQSRALADRIPNASFELMPELGHFPHAEDPACFARYLERGVARILSAR
;
A
#
# COMPACT_ATOMS: atom_id res chain seq x y z
N MET A 1 6.06 -3.78 27.60
CA MET A 1 4.77 -3.85 28.31
C MET A 1 4.06 -5.15 27.92
N THR A 2 3.62 -5.98 28.86
CA THR A 2 2.81 -7.17 28.52
C THR A 2 1.33 -6.81 28.39
N LEU A 3 0.47 -7.74 28.00
CA LEU A 3 -0.97 -7.48 27.90
C LEU A 3 -1.50 -6.93 29.24
N PRO A 4 -2.49 -6.01 29.24
CA PRO A 4 -3.12 -5.53 30.47
C PRO A 4 -3.81 -6.68 31.20
N ALA A 5 -3.90 -6.60 32.53
CA ALA A 5 -4.54 -7.63 33.35
C ALA A 5 -6.05 -7.82 33.04
N ASN A 6 -6.70 -6.80 32.49
CA ASN A 6 -8.07 -6.87 32.02
C ASN A 6 -8.18 -6.24 30.63
N LEU A 7 -8.02 -7.09 29.62
CA LEU A 7 -8.04 -6.70 28.21
C LEU A 7 -9.37 -6.05 27.78
N ALA A 8 -10.51 -6.62 28.19
CA ALA A 8 -11.81 -6.05 27.84
C ALA A 8 -12.00 -4.64 28.43
N ALA A 9 -11.59 -4.44 29.70
CA ALA A 9 -11.67 -3.13 30.32
C ALA A 9 -10.75 -2.09 29.66
N ALA A 10 -9.56 -2.49 29.20
CA ALA A 10 -8.62 -1.60 28.52
C ALA A 10 -9.17 -1.06 27.19
N CYS A 11 -9.96 -1.86 26.47
CA CYS A 11 -10.42 -1.51 25.12
C CYS A 11 -11.90 -1.08 25.05
N ARG A 12 -12.71 -1.26 26.10
CA ARG A 12 -14.17 -1.07 26.03
C ARG A 12 -14.63 0.33 25.67
N ASP A 13 -13.81 1.35 25.96
CA ASP A 13 -14.15 2.75 25.72
C ASP A 13 -13.58 3.28 24.39
N ASP A 14 -12.86 2.44 23.64
CA ASP A 14 -12.33 2.81 22.32
C ASP A 14 -13.46 2.92 21.28
N MET A 15 -13.76 4.15 20.87
CA MET A 15 -14.88 4.44 19.96
C MET A 15 -14.71 3.83 18.56
N ARG A 16 -13.47 3.75 18.06
CA ARG A 16 -13.19 3.14 16.75
C ARG A 16 -13.40 1.62 16.80
N LEU A 17 -13.00 0.95 17.88
CA LEU A 17 -13.25 -0.47 18.12
C LEU A 17 -14.74 -0.78 18.19
N ARG A 18 -15.49 -0.02 19.00
CA ARG A 18 -16.95 -0.20 19.11
C ARG A 18 -17.65 0.00 17.78
N THR A 19 -17.17 0.93 16.95
CA THR A 19 -17.71 1.16 15.62
C THR A 19 -17.38 0.02 14.67
N ALA A 20 -16.12 -0.44 14.65
CA ALA A 20 -15.67 -1.56 13.84
C ALA A 20 -16.35 -2.89 14.25
N ALA A 21 -16.77 -3.02 15.51
CA ALA A 21 -17.44 -4.19 16.06
C ALA A 21 -18.96 -4.27 15.78
N ARG A 22 -19.57 -3.25 15.16
CA ARG A 22 -21.01 -3.29 14.83
C ARG A 22 -21.30 -4.39 13.82
N GLY A 23 -22.35 -5.17 14.06
CA GLY A 23 -22.68 -6.34 13.24
C GLY A 23 -21.75 -7.57 13.42
N ALA A 24 -20.70 -7.47 14.24
CA ALA A 24 -19.85 -8.62 14.57
C ALA A 24 -20.45 -9.44 15.74
N ASP A 25 -20.31 -10.76 15.67
CA ASP A 25 -20.62 -11.68 16.77
C ASP A 25 -19.50 -12.75 16.76
N VAL A 26 -18.44 -12.51 17.55
CA VAL A 26 -17.27 -13.38 17.64
C VAL A 26 -16.69 -13.37 19.05
N THR A 27 -16.04 -14.45 19.46
CA THR A 27 -15.15 -14.44 20.61
C THR A 27 -13.74 -14.67 20.09
N LEU A 28 -12.80 -13.81 20.48
CA LEU A 28 -11.38 -13.96 20.16
C LEU A 28 -10.58 -13.86 21.45
N ALA A 29 -9.35 -14.37 21.45
CA ALA A 29 -8.44 -14.19 22.59
C ALA A 29 -7.09 -13.62 22.15
N LEU A 30 -6.49 -12.81 23.02
CA LEU A 30 -5.07 -12.45 22.94
C LEU A 30 -4.34 -13.21 24.05
N ALA A 31 -3.19 -13.80 23.74
CA ALA A 31 -2.39 -14.52 24.71
C ALA A 31 -0.94 -14.05 24.74
N ASP A 32 -0.41 -13.94 25.95
CA ASP A 32 1.00 -13.76 26.27
C ASP A 32 1.52 -15.00 27.04
N GLU A 33 2.69 -14.93 27.68
CA GLU A 33 3.26 -16.07 28.41
C GLU A 33 2.47 -16.45 29.67
N ARG A 34 1.64 -15.54 30.20
CA ARG A 34 0.83 -15.78 31.41
C ARG A 34 -0.49 -16.47 31.10
N GLY A 35 -0.96 -16.38 29.86
CA GLY A 35 -2.17 -17.08 29.41
C GLY A 35 -2.99 -16.29 28.39
N ALA A 36 -4.14 -16.86 28.02
CA ALA A 36 -5.06 -16.25 27.08
C ALA A 36 -6.16 -15.47 27.81
N GLN A 37 -6.47 -14.26 27.32
CA GLN A 37 -7.60 -13.46 27.75
C GLN A 37 -8.64 -13.39 26.62
N ALA A 38 -9.82 -13.95 26.85
CA ALA A 38 -10.92 -13.95 25.88
C ALA A 38 -11.74 -12.65 25.93
N ILE A 39 -12.09 -12.14 24.75
CA ILE A 39 -12.99 -11.03 24.52
C ILE A 39 -14.14 -11.52 23.66
N ARG A 40 -15.36 -11.33 24.18
CA ARG A 40 -16.59 -11.48 23.43
C ARG A 40 -16.96 -10.14 22.80
N VAL A 41 -17.04 -10.12 21.47
CA VAL A 41 -17.52 -8.99 20.68
C VAL A 41 -18.94 -9.31 20.18
N ARG A 42 -19.89 -8.43 20.48
CA ARG A 42 -21.27 -8.55 20.02
C ARG A 42 -21.86 -7.18 19.71
N ASP A 43 -22.10 -6.91 18.44
CA ASP A 43 -22.74 -5.69 17.92
C ASP A 43 -22.23 -4.39 18.57
N GLY A 44 -20.91 -4.20 18.56
CA GLY A 44 -20.26 -3.03 19.15
C GLY A 44 -19.97 -3.10 20.65
N GLU A 45 -20.44 -4.13 21.35
CA GLU A 45 -20.12 -4.38 22.76
C GLU A 45 -18.84 -5.22 22.91
N ILE A 46 -17.98 -4.81 23.86
CA ILE A 46 -16.72 -5.47 24.20
C ILE A 46 -16.86 -6.04 25.62
N LEU A 47 -16.96 -7.36 25.73
CA LEU A 47 -17.23 -8.09 26.97
C LEU A 47 -16.08 -9.05 27.30
N ALA A 48 -15.82 -9.27 28.59
CA ALA A 48 -14.81 -10.24 29.01
C ALA A 48 -15.36 -11.68 28.97
N GLY A 49 -14.51 -12.64 28.59
CA GLY A 49 -14.81 -14.07 28.63
C GLY A 49 -15.43 -14.65 27.35
N GLY A 50 -15.91 -15.89 27.45
CA GLY A 50 -16.40 -16.69 26.33
C GLY A 50 -15.38 -17.71 25.82
N GLU A 51 -15.84 -18.66 25.00
CA GLU A 51 -14.97 -19.61 24.30
C GLU A 51 -14.48 -18.97 22.99
N PRO A 52 -13.16 -18.77 22.81
CA PRO A 52 -12.63 -18.08 21.64
C PRO A 52 -12.68 -18.97 20.40
N ALA A 53 -13.18 -18.42 19.28
CA ALA A 53 -13.07 -19.03 17.96
C ALA A 53 -11.59 -19.14 17.53
N PHE A 54 -10.80 -18.12 17.86
CA PHE A 54 -9.35 -18.11 17.63
C PHE A 54 -8.60 -17.33 18.72
N THR A 55 -7.32 -17.64 18.88
CA THR A 55 -6.41 -16.97 19.81
C THR A 55 -5.16 -16.47 19.08
N LEU A 56 -4.91 -15.16 19.11
CA LEU A 56 -3.64 -14.57 18.68
C LEU A 56 -2.62 -14.66 19.83
N ARG A 57 -1.47 -15.30 19.58
CA ARG A 57 -0.43 -15.52 20.58
C ARG A 57 0.90 -14.90 20.18
N LEU A 58 1.46 -14.12 21.08
CA LEU A 58 2.80 -13.53 21.01
C LEU A 58 3.49 -13.78 22.35
N GLY A 59 4.83 -13.76 22.39
CA GLY A 59 5.58 -13.76 23.65
C GLY A 59 5.54 -12.40 24.35
N ASP A 60 6.03 -12.35 25.58
CA ASP A 60 5.99 -11.12 26.39
C ASP A 60 6.85 -10.00 25.77
N ALA A 61 7.99 -10.36 25.17
CA ALA A 61 8.87 -9.43 24.47
C ALA A 61 8.22 -8.90 23.18
N GLU A 62 7.54 -9.77 22.43
CA GLU A 62 6.83 -9.39 21.21
C GLU A 62 5.65 -8.46 21.49
N TRP A 63 4.85 -8.74 22.53
CA TRP A 63 3.82 -7.81 23.00
C TRP A 63 4.43 -6.48 23.46
N ALA A 64 5.57 -6.53 24.14
CA ALA A 64 6.24 -5.32 24.60
C ALA A 64 6.62 -4.41 23.45
N ALA A 65 7.25 -4.93 22.42
CA ALA A 65 7.65 -4.15 21.24
C ALA A 65 6.44 -3.70 20.41
N LEU A 66 5.43 -4.55 20.24
CA LEU A 66 4.22 -4.22 19.47
C LEU A 66 3.40 -3.09 20.11
N LEU A 67 3.44 -2.96 21.44
CA LEU A 67 2.65 -1.99 22.20
C LEU A 67 3.42 -0.70 22.58
N GLU A 68 4.65 -0.53 22.09
CA GLU A 68 5.37 0.74 22.23
C GLU A 68 4.64 1.90 21.52
N ASP A 69 4.80 3.11 22.04
CA ASP A 69 4.22 4.34 21.48
C ASP A 69 4.75 4.62 20.06
N ALA A 70 6.02 4.31 19.84
CA ALA A 70 6.73 4.46 18.58
C ALA A 70 7.49 3.14 18.29
N PRO A 71 6.78 2.08 17.86
CA PRO A 71 7.40 0.79 17.64
C PRO A 71 8.41 0.87 16.50
N GLU A 72 9.54 0.20 16.63
CA GLU A 72 10.54 0.09 15.57
C GLU A 72 9.98 -0.61 14.31
N PRO A 73 10.56 -0.40 13.13
CA PRO A 73 10.21 -1.14 11.92
C PRO A 73 10.20 -2.66 12.13
N GLY A 74 9.14 -3.30 11.67
CA GLY A 74 8.88 -4.73 11.88
C GLY A 74 8.06 -5.06 13.15
N TRP A 75 7.75 -4.07 13.99
CA TRP A 75 6.96 -4.22 15.22
C TRP A 75 5.66 -3.41 15.19
N GLN A 76 5.30 -2.83 14.06
CA GLN A 76 4.14 -1.95 13.96
C GLN A 76 2.78 -2.68 13.86
N HIS A 77 2.75 -3.97 13.53
CA HIS A 77 1.50 -4.70 13.25
C HIS A 77 1.65 -6.21 13.43
N VAL A 78 0.54 -6.91 13.67
CA VAL A 78 0.52 -8.36 13.92
C VAL A 78 0.76 -9.20 12.66
N LEU A 79 0.34 -8.73 11.47
CA LEU A 79 0.46 -9.50 10.23
C LEU A 79 1.90 -9.79 9.81
N PRO A 80 2.83 -8.81 9.79
CA PRO A 80 4.25 -9.11 9.57
C PRO A 80 4.79 -10.12 10.60
N MET A 81 4.39 -10.01 11.87
CA MET A 81 4.82 -10.93 12.92
C MET A 81 4.30 -12.35 12.69
N LEU A 82 3.07 -12.51 12.19
CA LEU A 82 2.51 -13.81 11.81
C LEU A 82 3.29 -14.42 10.63
N ARG A 83 3.60 -13.62 9.61
CA ARG A 83 4.35 -14.07 8.43
C ARG A 83 5.78 -14.49 8.79
N ASP A 84 6.42 -13.78 9.71
CA ASP A 84 7.79 -14.04 10.14
C ASP A 84 7.86 -15.10 11.27
N GLY A 85 6.72 -15.64 11.71
CA GLY A 85 6.65 -16.67 12.76
C GLY A 85 6.85 -16.17 14.19
N ARG A 86 6.87 -14.85 14.41
CA ARG A 86 6.95 -14.20 15.74
C ARG A 86 5.59 -14.16 16.46
N ALA A 87 4.51 -14.34 15.73
CA ALA A 87 3.16 -14.50 16.26
C ALA A 87 2.53 -15.78 15.69
N ARG A 88 1.51 -16.31 16.35
CA ARG A 88 0.68 -17.41 15.81
C ARG A 88 -0.80 -17.20 16.10
N VAL A 89 -1.66 -17.76 15.24
CA VAL A 89 -3.10 -17.86 15.47
C VAL A 89 -3.45 -19.33 15.69
N ASP A 90 -4.03 -19.64 16.84
CA ASP A 90 -4.57 -20.97 17.13
C ASP A 90 -6.10 -20.94 17.01
N GLY A 91 -6.73 -22.00 16.50
CA GLY A 91 -8.18 -22.12 16.37
C GLY A 91 -8.69 -21.95 14.94
N ASP A 92 -9.86 -21.34 14.78
CA ASP A 92 -10.52 -21.13 13.49
C ASP A 92 -9.85 -20.01 12.67
N ALA A 93 -9.09 -20.41 11.65
CA ALA A 93 -8.42 -19.49 10.74
C ALA A 93 -9.40 -18.66 9.88
N LEU A 94 -10.56 -19.22 9.51
CA LEU A 94 -11.55 -18.48 8.74
C LEU A 94 -12.17 -17.38 9.59
N ALA A 95 -12.47 -17.67 10.87
CA ALA A 95 -12.95 -16.67 11.81
C ALA A 95 -11.91 -15.55 12.01
N PHE A 96 -10.61 -15.87 12.05
CA PHE A 96 -9.54 -14.87 12.09
C PHE A 96 -9.56 -13.97 10.84
N ASP A 97 -9.59 -14.56 9.64
CA ASP A 97 -9.58 -13.81 8.37
C ASP A 97 -10.82 -12.90 8.23
N GLN A 98 -11.98 -13.36 8.70
CA GLN A 98 -13.23 -12.59 8.71
C GLN A 98 -13.21 -11.41 9.70
N HIS A 99 -12.43 -11.51 10.78
CA HIS A 99 -12.45 -10.56 11.90
C HIS A 99 -11.10 -9.85 12.13
N LEU A 100 -10.21 -9.86 11.13
CA LEU A 100 -8.88 -9.24 11.21
C LEU A 100 -8.94 -7.75 11.59
N HIS A 101 -9.96 -7.03 11.13
CA HIS A 101 -10.23 -5.64 11.51
C HIS A 101 -10.42 -5.42 13.02
N LEU A 102 -11.01 -6.39 13.72
CA LEU A 102 -11.13 -6.35 15.18
C LEU A 102 -9.79 -6.63 15.85
N VAL A 103 -9.01 -7.59 15.33
CA VAL A 103 -7.68 -7.91 15.86
C VAL A 103 -6.75 -6.70 15.78
N ARG A 104 -6.64 -6.07 14.61
CA ARG A 104 -5.86 -4.84 14.47
C ARG A 104 -6.34 -3.79 15.45
N ARG A 105 -7.65 -3.50 15.47
CA ARG A 105 -8.17 -2.39 16.27
C ARG A 105 -8.04 -2.62 17.78
N LEU A 106 -8.14 -3.86 18.23
CA LEU A 106 -7.85 -4.23 19.62
C LEU A 106 -6.38 -3.93 19.97
N VAL A 107 -5.44 -4.33 19.11
CA VAL A 107 -4.01 -4.05 19.34
C VAL A 107 -3.74 -2.54 19.33
N GLU A 108 -4.33 -1.79 18.41
CA GLU A 108 -4.19 -0.32 18.40
C GLU A 108 -4.83 0.36 19.62
N ALA A 109 -5.96 -0.14 20.12
CA ALA A 109 -6.61 0.38 21.31
C ALA A 109 -5.78 0.19 22.59
N LEU A 110 -4.82 -0.74 22.56
CA LEU A 110 -3.86 -0.97 23.64
C LEU A 110 -2.64 -0.04 23.57
N ARG A 111 -2.41 0.63 22.44
CA ARG A 111 -1.33 1.63 22.31
C ARG A 111 -1.79 2.98 22.86
N PRO A 112 -0.88 3.80 23.37
CA PRO A 112 -1.21 5.18 23.70
C PRO A 112 -1.73 5.94 22.49
N ALA A 113 -2.72 6.80 22.73
CA ALA A 113 -3.28 7.62 21.68
C ALA A 113 -2.21 8.58 21.13
N CYS A 114 -1.88 8.45 19.84
CA CYS A 114 -0.97 9.37 19.18
C CYS A 114 -1.72 10.67 18.85
N ALA A 115 -1.36 11.78 19.49
CA ALA A 115 -1.91 13.09 19.16
C ALA A 115 -1.25 13.60 17.86
N GLY A 116 -2.05 13.73 16.81
CA GLY A 116 -1.60 14.39 15.57
C GLY A 116 -1.59 15.91 15.72
N ALA A 117 -0.62 16.57 15.10
CA ALA A 117 -0.66 18.03 14.97
C ALA A 117 -1.82 18.45 14.04
N PRO A 118 -2.51 19.57 14.32
CA PRO A 118 -3.51 20.10 13.40
C PRO A 118 -2.86 20.43 12.05
N ARG A 119 -3.49 19.99 10.97
CA ARG A 119 -3.08 20.31 9.60
C ARG A 119 -4.05 21.30 8.96
N HIS A 120 -3.53 22.11 8.05
CA HIS A 120 -4.30 23.06 7.24
C HIS A 120 -4.09 22.74 5.75
N PRO A 121 -4.74 21.69 5.23
CA PRO A 121 -4.56 21.29 3.84
C PRO A 121 -5.03 22.39 2.88
N ARG A 122 -4.35 22.51 1.75
CA ARG A 122 -4.82 23.22 0.56
C ARG A 122 -6.12 22.55 0.08
N PRO A 123 -7.01 23.29 -0.61
CA PRO A 123 -8.16 22.69 -1.26
C PRO A 123 -7.74 21.60 -2.25
N LEU A 124 -8.42 20.46 -2.22
CA LEU A 124 -8.28 19.44 -3.26
C LEU A 124 -8.92 19.97 -4.56
N SER A 125 -8.08 20.34 -5.52
CA SER A 125 -8.53 20.88 -6.81
C SER A 125 -7.79 20.18 -7.94
N LEU A 126 -8.52 19.34 -8.68
CA LEU A 126 -8.01 18.51 -9.77
C LEU A 126 -8.95 18.61 -10.97
N ARG A 127 -8.42 18.40 -12.18
CA ARG A 127 -9.24 18.18 -13.38
C ARG A 127 -9.21 16.69 -13.74
N GLY A 128 -10.37 16.04 -13.66
CA GLY A 128 -10.57 14.66 -14.10
C GLY A 128 -11.06 14.57 -15.55
N GLU A 129 -10.57 13.59 -16.30
CA GLU A 129 -11.04 13.26 -17.65
C GLU A 129 -10.92 11.75 -17.91
N TYR A 130 -11.65 11.27 -18.93
CA TYR A 130 -11.48 9.92 -19.45
C TYR A 130 -10.71 9.97 -20.76
N VAL A 131 -9.67 9.16 -20.87
CA VAL A 131 -8.95 8.92 -22.12
C VAL A 131 -9.17 7.48 -22.55
N ARG A 132 -9.47 7.27 -23.83
CA ARG A 132 -9.59 5.91 -24.38
C ARG A 132 -8.22 5.38 -24.74
N ILE A 133 -7.89 4.19 -24.26
CA ILE A 133 -6.69 3.46 -24.65
C ILE A 133 -7.06 2.20 -25.41
N ASP A 134 -6.24 1.84 -26.40
CA ASP A 134 -6.21 0.50 -26.99
C ASP A 134 -4.95 -0.22 -26.46
N GLY A 135 -5.13 -0.89 -25.32
CA GLY A 135 -4.04 -1.50 -24.56
C GLY A 135 -3.88 -3.00 -24.79
N PRO A 136 -2.87 -3.63 -24.15
CA PRO A 136 -2.66 -5.08 -24.22
C PRO A 136 -3.81 -5.89 -23.62
N LEU A 137 -4.59 -5.30 -22.69
CA LEU A 137 -5.78 -5.91 -22.11
C LEU A 137 -7.03 -5.73 -22.98
N GLY A 138 -6.94 -4.93 -24.04
CA GLY A 138 -8.04 -4.48 -24.90
C GLY A 138 -8.39 -3.00 -24.70
N THR A 139 -9.51 -2.57 -25.28
CA THR A 139 -9.97 -1.18 -25.24
C THR A 139 -10.64 -0.84 -23.91
N SER A 140 -10.22 0.24 -23.25
CA SER A 140 -10.78 0.72 -21.98
C SER A 140 -10.78 2.25 -21.93
N ASP A 141 -11.81 2.82 -21.28
CA ASP A 141 -11.80 4.21 -20.83
C ASP A 141 -11.11 4.31 -19.48
N VAL A 142 -9.94 4.95 -19.50
CA VAL A 142 -9.08 5.19 -18.36
C VAL A 142 -9.35 6.57 -17.79
N TYR A 143 -9.67 6.64 -16.50
CA TYR A 143 -9.78 7.88 -15.75
C TYR A 143 -8.38 8.42 -15.42
N VAL A 144 -8.19 9.70 -15.71
CA VAL A 144 -6.97 10.46 -15.45
C VAL A 144 -7.36 11.73 -14.70
N GLU A 145 -6.61 12.08 -13.67
CA GLU A 145 -6.76 13.36 -12.98
C GLU A 145 -5.44 14.12 -12.90
N ARG A 146 -5.54 15.45 -13.04
CA ARG A 146 -4.39 16.35 -13.20
C ARG A 146 -4.45 17.50 -12.21
N ALA A 147 -3.27 17.89 -11.71
CA ALA A 147 -3.10 19.11 -10.93
C ALA A 147 -1.72 19.72 -11.15
N GLY A 148 -1.67 21.06 -11.21
CA GLY A 148 -0.45 21.81 -11.46
C GLY A 148 -0.09 21.90 -12.94
N GLU A 149 1.09 22.48 -13.19
CA GLU A 149 1.69 22.65 -14.52
C GLU A 149 3.20 22.41 -14.41
N GLY A 150 3.88 22.14 -15.53
CA GLY A 150 5.33 21.93 -15.58
C GLY A 150 5.72 20.50 -15.99
N PRO A 151 6.92 20.01 -15.59
CA PRO A 151 7.31 18.64 -15.89
C PRO A 151 6.31 17.62 -15.35
N GLN A 152 5.93 16.66 -16.19
CA GLN A 152 4.86 15.72 -15.92
C GLN A 152 5.33 14.56 -15.04
N LEU A 153 4.62 14.33 -13.94
CA LEU A 153 4.75 13.16 -13.08
C LEU A 153 3.57 12.22 -13.35
N LEU A 154 3.80 11.13 -14.07
CA LEU A 154 2.79 10.09 -14.27
C LEU A 154 2.79 9.16 -13.05
N CYS A 155 1.75 9.30 -12.23
CA CYS A 155 1.58 8.68 -10.93
C CYS A 155 0.71 7.41 -11.04
N LEU A 156 1.29 6.26 -10.66
CA LEU A 156 0.70 4.94 -10.77
C LEU A 156 0.46 4.33 -9.38
N ALA A 157 -0.80 4.05 -9.05
CA ALA A 157 -1.18 3.54 -7.74
C ALA A 157 -0.59 2.15 -7.43
N THR A 158 -0.61 1.81 -6.15
CA THR A 158 -0.30 0.45 -5.67
C THR A 158 -1.34 -0.58 -6.11
N ALA A 159 -1.02 -1.87 -5.98
CA ALA A 159 -1.92 -2.97 -6.32
C ALA A 159 -3.31 -2.79 -5.69
N GLY A 160 -4.37 -3.00 -6.48
CA GLY A 160 -5.77 -2.93 -6.07
C GLY A 160 -6.28 -1.55 -5.66
N SER A 161 -5.52 -0.48 -5.94
CA SER A 161 -5.84 0.88 -5.56
C SER A 161 -5.91 1.81 -6.78
N ASP A 162 -6.25 3.08 -6.55
CA ASP A 162 -6.49 4.07 -7.59
C ASP A 162 -5.81 5.43 -7.33
N SER A 163 -6.04 6.38 -8.23
CA SER A 163 -5.47 7.74 -8.23
C SER A 163 -5.66 8.51 -6.91
N SER A 164 -6.65 8.15 -6.08
CA SER A 164 -6.89 8.81 -4.80
C SER A 164 -5.72 8.72 -3.81
N GLN A 165 -4.79 7.76 -3.99
CA GLN A 165 -3.55 7.68 -3.21
C GLN A 165 -2.65 8.92 -3.35
N TYR A 166 -2.84 9.72 -4.40
CA TYR A 166 -2.05 10.92 -4.68
C TYR A 166 -2.72 12.23 -4.23
N HIS A 167 -3.97 12.20 -3.77
CA HIS A 167 -4.70 13.42 -3.35
C HIS A 167 -3.96 14.19 -2.26
N GLY A 168 -3.30 13.48 -1.36
CA GLY A 168 -2.50 14.08 -0.31
C GLY A 168 -1.31 14.91 -0.83
N LEU A 169 -0.73 14.56 -1.98
CA LEU A 169 0.34 15.36 -2.58
C LEU A 169 -0.19 16.70 -3.12
N VAL A 170 -1.48 16.78 -3.46
CA VAL A 170 -2.11 18.03 -3.89
C VAL A 170 -2.53 18.88 -2.68
N THR A 171 -3.07 18.25 -1.64
CA THR A 171 -3.61 18.98 -0.48
C THR A 171 -2.55 19.39 0.52
N ASP A 172 -1.47 18.60 0.68
CA ASP A 172 -0.55 18.76 1.81
C ASP A 172 0.85 19.22 1.39
N THR A 173 1.02 19.62 0.12
CA THR A 173 2.33 20.01 -0.44
C THR A 173 2.23 21.18 -1.41
N ASP A 174 3.38 21.64 -1.89
CA ASP A 174 3.55 22.63 -2.95
C ASP A 174 4.10 22.02 -4.26
N LEU A 175 4.02 20.68 -4.42
CA LEU A 175 4.51 19.98 -5.60
C LEU A 175 3.83 20.48 -6.88
N THR A 176 2.51 20.69 -6.83
CA THR A 176 1.73 21.16 -7.98
C THR A 176 2.02 22.59 -8.40
N ASP A 177 2.81 23.34 -7.61
CA ASP A 177 3.27 24.67 -7.98
C ASP A 177 4.47 24.62 -8.95
N ARG A 178 5.07 23.43 -9.14
CA ARG A 178 6.28 23.22 -9.96
C ARG A 178 6.18 22.05 -10.94
N PHE A 179 5.27 21.12 -10.70
CA PHE A 179 5.08 19.91 -11.50
C PHE A 179 3.61 19.72 -11.87
N GLU A 180 3.36 19.09 -13.02
CA GLU A 180 2.03 18.56 -13.34
C GLU A 180 1.95 17.14 -12.79
N LEU A 181 1.14 16.94 -11.74
CA LEU A 181 0.81 15.61 -11.23
C LEU A 181 -0.32 15.02 -12.07
N VAL A 182 -0.07 13.86 -12.68
CA VAL A 182 -1.02 13.13 -13.52
C VAL A 182 -1.23 11.74 -12.91
N ALA A 183 -2.28 11.58 -12.12
CA ALA A 183 -2.63 10.30 -11.51
C ALA A 183 -3.69 9.57 -12.35
N VAL A 184 -3.55 8.24 -12.44
CA VAL A 184 -4.39 7.42 -13.32
C VAL A 184 -4.98 6.22 -12.59
N ASP A 185 -6.20 5.87 -12.95
CA ASP A 185 -6.83 4.62 -12.54
C ASP A 185 -6.57 3.59 -13.63
N LEU A 186 -5.90 2.47 -13.34
CA LEU A 186 -5.72 1.42 -14.34
C LEU A 186 -7.08 0.86 -14.80
N PRO A 187 -7.18 0.22 -15.98
CA PRO A 187 -8.37 -0.57 -16.31
C PRO A 187 -8.78 -1.47 -15.11
N TRP A 188 -10.09 -1.61 -14.86
CA TRP A 188 -10.70 -2.27 -13.68
C TRP A 188 -10.50 -1.60 -12.31
N HIS A 189 -9.73 -0.51 -12.23
CA HIS A 189 -9.47 0.20 -10.97
C HIS A 189 -10.26 1.49 -10.88
N GLY A 190 -10.57 1.90 -9.65
CA GLY A 190 -11.19 3.19 -9.35
C GLY A 190 -12.38 3.50 -10.26
N LYS A 191 -12.23 4.58 -11.04
CA LYS A 191 -13.26 5.09 -11.95
C LYS A 191 -13.09 4.61 -13.39
N SER A 192 -12.01 3.88 -13.70
CA SER A 192 -11.74 3.34 -15.03
C SER A 192 -12.63 2.14 -15.34
N THR A 193 -13.04 2.06 -16.61
CA THR A 193 -13.92 0.98 -17.05
C THR A 193 -13.17 -0.34 -17.25
N PRO A 194 -13.78 -1.50 -16.93
CA PRO A 194 -13.32 -2.80 -17.41
C PRO A 194 -13.21 -2.82 -18.95
N VAL A 195 -12.35 -3.67 -19.51
CA VAL A 195 -12.30 -3.85 -20.97
C VAL A 195 -13.57 -4.53 -21.47
N ALA A 196 -14.10 -4.00 -22.57
CA ALA A 196 -15.28 -4.55 -23.23
C ALA A 196 -15.07 -6.01 -23.68
N GLY A 197 -16.04 -6.87 -23.36
CA GLY A 197 -16.03 -8.29 -23.76
C GLY A 197 -15.18 -9.20 -22.88
N VAL A 198 -14.52 -8.67 -21.85
CA VAL A 198 -13.81 -9.46 -20.84
C VAL A 198 -14.70 -9.62 -19.60
N ASP A 199 -14.76 -10.84 -19.06
CA ASP A 199 -15.49 -11.11 -17.82
C ASP A 199 -14.90 -10.26 -16.67
N PRO A 200 -15.71 -9.58 -15.85
CA PRO A 200 -15.21 -8.76 -14.73
C PRO A 200 -14.32 -9.53 -13.74
N ALA A 201 -14.54 -10.83 -13.53
CA ALA A 201 -13.71 -11.68 -12.69
C ALA A 201 -12.44 -12.19 -13.42
N GLY A 202 -12.35 -11.99 -14.74
CA GLY A 202 -11.26 -12.38 -15.61
C GLY A 202 -10.07 -11.41 -15.63
N TYR A 203 -10.11 -10.30 -14.90
CA TYR A 203 -9.02 -9.33 -14.84
C TYR A 203 -7.68 -9.97 -14.45
N ARG A 204 -6.63 -9.71 -15.23
CA ARG A 204 -5.24 -10.10 -14.96
C ARG A 204 -4.31 -9.00 -15.46
N LEU A 205 -3.16 -8.88 -14.83
CA LEU A 205 -2.15 -7.88 -15.20
C LEU A 205 -0.75 -8.45 -15.04
N ASP A 206 -0.23 -9.09 -16.08
CA ASP A 206 1.19 -9.51 -16.08
C ASP A 206 2.14 -8.30 -16.25
N PRO A 207 3.45 -8.46 -15.95
CA PRO A 207 4.41 -7.36 -16.05
C PRO A 207 4.52 -6.73 -17.45
N GLU A 208 4.34 -7.51 -18.53
CA GLU A 208 4.40 -6.97 -19.89
C GLU A 208 3.17 -6.14 -20.23
N ALA A 209 1.99 -6.69 -19.95
CA ALA A 209 0.73 -6.01 -20.10
C ALA A 209 0.71 -4.73 -19.27
N TYR A 210 1.27 -4.72 -18.06
CA TYR A 210 1.32 -3.51 -17.25
C TYR A 210 2.18 -2.43 -17.91
N THR A 211 3.43 -2.74 -18.30
CA THR A 211 4.29 -1.75 -18.98
C THR A 211 3.66 -1.19 -20.24
N ARG A 212 3.09 -2.05 -21.09
CA ARG A 212 2.41 -1.61 -22.33
C ARG A 212 1.17 -0.77 -22.05
N THR A 213 0.46 -1.04 -20.95
CA THR A 213 -0.65 -0.20 -20.49
C THR A 213 -0.18 1.19 -20.05
N ILE A 214 0.94 1.29 -19.32
CA ILE A 214 1.55 2.58 -18.92
C ILE A 214 1.88 3.41 -20.16
N VAL A 215 2.48 2.81 -21.19
CA VAL A 215 2.80 3.49 -22.46
C VAL A 215 1.52 3.97 -23.16
N ALA A 216 0.50 3.11 -23.29
CA ALA A 216 -0.76 3.46 -23.93
C ALA A 216 -1.49 4.60 -23.21
N ILE A 217 -1.47 4.61 -21.87
CA ILE A 217 -2.02 5.71 -21.05
C ILE A 217 -1.25 7.00 -21.31
N ALA A 218 0.08 6.95 -21.28
CA ALA A 218 0.90 8.14 -21.51
C ALA A 218 0.67 8.73 -22.92
N ASP A 219 0.49 7.89 -23.93
CA ASP A 219 0.21 8.33 -25.30
C ASP A 219 -1.19 8.92 -25.43
N ALA A 220 -2.23 8.25 -24.92
CA ALA A 220 -3.61 8.73 -24.99
C ALA A 220 -3.84 10.00 -24.15
N ALA A 221 -3.12 10.15 -23.04
CA ALA A 221 -3.13 11.35 -22.21
C ALA A 221 -2.22 12.47 -22.74
N GLY A 222 -1.55 12.28 -23.88
CA GLY A 222 -0.70 13.30 -24.51
C GLY A 222 0.50 13.72 -23.66
N LEU A 223 1.09 12.78 -22.91
CA LEU A 223 2.22 13.08 -22.02
C LEU A 223 3.54 13.02 -22.78
N GLU A 224 4.35 14.07 -22.70
CA GLU A 224 5.62 14.19 -23.43
C GLU A 224 6.79 13.81 -22.52
N ARG A 225 7.29 12.57 -22.66
CA ARG A 225 8.35 12.01 -21.82
C ARG A 225 8.14 12.28 -20.33
N PRO A 226 7.03 11.82 -19.72
CA PRO A 226 6.80 12.04 -18.30
C PRO A 226 7.86 11.33 -17.45
N ILE A 227 8.04 11.79 -16.22
CA ILE A 227 8.71 11.05 -15.16
C ILE A 227 7.68 10.09 -14.56
N LEU A 228 8.02 8.81 -14.49
CA LEU A 228 7.15 7.81 -13.87
C LEU A 228 7.32 7.84 -12.35
N VAL A 229 6.21 7.74 -11.61
CA VAL A 229 6.23 7.62 -10.14
C VAL A 229 5.33 6.47 -9.75
N GLY A 230 5.93 5.40 -9.19
CA GLY A 230 5.20 4.17 -8.87
C GLY A 230 5.69 3.53 -7.56
N PRO A 231 4.80 3.22 -6.60
CA PRO A 231 5.11 2.42 -5.43
C PRO A 231 4.72 0.93 -5.63
N SER A 232 5.42 0.03 -4.93
CA SER A 232 5.07 -1.39 -4.85
C SER A 232 5.05 -2.06 -6.23
N MET A 233 3.92 -2.64 -6.65
CA MET A 233 3.73 -3.20 -8.00
C MET A 233 4.08 -2.20 -9.10
N ALA A 234 3.64 -0.94 -8.95
CA ALA A 234 4.00 0.11 -9.90
C ALA A 234 5.50 0.45 -9.85
N GLY A 235 6.15 0.35 -8.68
CA GLY A 235 7.59 0.55 -8.54
C GLY A 235 8.43 -0.42 -9.36
N ALA A 236 8.00 -1.69 -9.46
CA ALA A 236 8.59 -2.65 -10.38
C ALA A 236 8.25 -2.33 -11.85
N ALA A 237 6.98 -1.99 -12.13
CA ALA A 237 6.52 -1.69 -13.48
C ALA A 237 7.24 -0.49 -14.12
N VAL A 238 7.55 0.56 -13.34
CA VAL A 238 8.29 1.72 -13.86
C VAL A 238 9.74 1.39 -14.20
N VAL A 239 10.39 0.48 -13.45
CA VAL A 239 11.74 -0.02 -13.80
C VAL A 239 11.69 -0.75 -15.14
N ARG A 240 10.71 -1.65 -15.30
CA ARG A 240 10.50 -2.36 -16.57
C ARG A 240 10.20 -1.41 -17.73
N ALA A 241 9.43 -0.36 -17.48
CA ALA A 241 9.09 0.65 -18.47
C ALA A 241 10.32 1.44 -18.94
N ILE A 242 11.23 1.82 -18.02
CA ILE A 242 12.50 2.46 -18.39
C ILE A 242 13.37 1.51 -19.21
N ALA A 243 13.49 0.25 -18.80
CA ALA A 243 14.33 -0.74 -19.50
C ALA A 243 13.84 -1.04 -20.93
N THR A 244 12.53 -1.12 -21.13
CA THR A 244 11.93 -1.54 -22.42
C THR A 244 11.52 -0.38 -23.32
N HIS A 245 11.33 0.82 -22.78
CA HIS A 245 10.92 2.02 -23.51
C HIS A 245 11.76 3.25 -23.10
N PRO A 246 13.10 3.19 -23.16
CA PRO A 246 13.98 4.21 -22.58
C PRO A 246 13.82 5.60 -23.21
N SER A 247 13.36 5.71 -24.46
CA SER A 247 13.11 7.01 -25.11
C SER A 247 11.76 7.63 -24.71
N ARG A 248 10.80 6.82 -24.23
CA ARG A 248 9.42 7.26 -23.98
C ARG A 248 9.26 8.02 -22.67
N PHE A 249 10.17 7.83 -21.73
CA PHE A 249 10.12 8.40 -20.39
C PHE A 249 11.38 9.21 -20.08
N ARG A 250 11.27 10.18 -19.19
CA ARG A 250 12.43 11.00 -18.77
C ARG A 250 13.28 10.30 -17.72
N GLY A 251 12.67 9.43 -16.92
CA GLY A 251 13.24 8.67 -15.82
C GLY A 251 12.11 8.15 -14.93
N ALA A 252 12.45 7.49 -13.82
CA ALA A 252 11.46 6.94 -12.90
C ALA A 252 11.85 7.12 -11.43
N VAL A 253 10.83 7.37 -10.60
CA VAL A 253 10.90 7.23 -9.14
C VAL A 253 10.22 5.92 -8.77
N SER A 254 11.02 4.89 -8.50
CA SER A 254 10.58 3.56 -8.09
C SER A 254 10.53 3.49 -6.57
N CYS A 255 9.35 3.33 -6.00
CA CYS A 255 9.17 3.23 -4.54
C CYS A 255 8.85 1.79 -4.14
N GLN A 256 9.41 1.30 -3.04
CA GLN A 256 9.02 0.02 -2.43
C GLN A 256 9.03 -1.18 -3.39
N ALA A 257 10.10 -1.31 -4.19
CA ALA A 257 10.24 -2.39 -5.16
C ALA A 257 11.59 -3.09 -5.00
N GLY A 258 11.59 -4.42 -5.07
CA GLY A 258 12.79 -5.25 -5.07
C GLY A 258 13.07 -5.88 -6.44
N PRO A 259 14.20 -6.61 -6.59
CA PRO A 259 14.51 -7.33 -7.82
C PRO A 259 13.47 -8.38 -8.19
N SER A 260 12.84 -9.00 -7.20
CA SER A 260 11.71 -9.90 -7.38
C SER A 260 10.88 -9.95 -6.11
N VAL A 261 9.70 -10.56 -6.21
CA VAL A 261 8.67 -10.55 -5.18
C VAL A 261 7.95 -11.88 -5.17
N ARG A 262 7.74 -12.48 -3.99
CA ARG A 262 7.03 -13.76 -3.84
C ARG A 262 6.24 -13.80 -2.53
N GLY A 263 5.28 -14.72 -2.42
CA GLY A 263 4.66 -15.11 -1.14
C GLY A 263 3.71 -14.10 -0.54
N ARG A 264 3.03 -13.29 -1.36
CA ARG A 264 2.09 -12.25 -0.92
C ARG A 264 0.63 -12.62 -1.10
N ARG A 265 0.34 -13.70 -1.81
CA ARG A 265 -1.03 -14.20 -1.98
C ARG A 265 -1.48 -15.04 -0.79
N THR A 266 -2.73 -14.86 -0.41
CA THR A 266 -3.46 -15.75 0.51
C THR A 266 -4.83 -16.04 -0.09
N ALA A 267 -5.43 -17.17 0.30
CA ALA A 267 -6.78 -17.52 -0.16
C ALA A 267 -7.84 -16.48 0.26
N ALA A 268 -7.62 -15.80 1.39
CA ALA A 268 -8.54 -14.80 1.93
C ALA A 268 -8.68 -13.56 1.02
N LEU A 269 -7.64 -13.19 0.26
CA LEU A 269 -7.67 -12.04 -0.67
C LEU A 269 -8.73 -12.17 -1.77
N ARG A 270 -9.16 -13.40 -2.11
CA ARG A 270 -10.19 -13.65 -3.13
C ARG A 270 -11.34 -14.56 -2.65
N SER A 271 -11.44 -14.83 -1.35
CA SER A 271 -12.45 -15.76 -0.82
C SER A 271 -13.85 -15.13 -0.83
N PRO A 272 -14.91 -15.85 -1.26
CA PRO A 272 -16.29 -15.39 -1.11
C PRO A 272 -16.80 -15.48 0.34
N LEU A 273 -16.06 -16.17 1.23
CA LEU A 273 -16.39 -16.28 2.66
C LEU A 273 -15.75 -15.17 3.49
N VAL A 274 -14.86 -14.37 2.89
CA VAL A 274 -14.14 -13.28 3.56
C VAL A 274 -14.51 -11.98 2.87
N ASN A 275 -15.00 -11.01 3.65
CA ASN A 275 -15.33 -9.71 3.10
C ASN A 275 -14.04 -8.96 2.72
N GLN A 276 -13.75 -8.87 1.42
CA GLN A 276 -12.54 -8.21 0.91
C GLN A 276 -12.48 -6.72 1.26
N ALA A 277 -13.64 -6.04 1.34
CA ALA A 277 -13.71 -4.64 1.75
C ALA A 277 -13.27 -4.41 3.20
N LEU A 278 -13.15 -5.47 4.01
CA LEU A 278 -12.51 -5.43 5.33
C LEU A 278 -11.15 -6.11 5.32
N HIS A 279 -10.98 -7.24 4.64
CA HIS A 279 -9.74 -8.01 4.73
C HIS A 279 -8.57 -7.36 4.00
N VAL A 280 -8.75 -6.89 2.77
CA VAL A 280 -7.69 -6.24 1.98
C VAL A 280 -7.12 -4.99 2.65
N PRO A 281 -7.95 -4.01 3.12
CA PRO A 281 -7.39 -2.84 3.79
C PRO A 281 -6.67 -3.21 5.08
N GLU A 282 -7.11 -4.24 5.81
CA GLU A 282 -6.42 -4.72 7.02
C GLU A 282 -5.11 -5.44 6.71
N TRP A 283 -5.08 -6.17 5.59
CA TRP A 283 -3.90 -6.83 5.06
C TRP A 283 -2.78 -5.83 4.73
N THR A 284 -3.14 -4.65 4.23
CA THR A 284 -2.18 -3.62 3.83
C THR A 284 -1.89 -2.61 4.94
N TYR A 285 -2.81 -2.38 5.88
CA TYR A 285 -2.69 -1.32 6.88
C TYR A 285 -1.43 -1.41 7.75
N GLY A 286 -1.02 -2.64 8.10
CA GLY A 286 0.18 -2.91 8.90
C GLY A 286 1.50 -2.58 8.21
N LEU A 287 1.46 -2.19 6.94
CA LEU A 287 2.64 -1.82 6.16
C LEU A 287 2.99 -0.33 6.27
N MET A 288 2.13 0.49 6.90
CA MET A 288 2.38 1.92 7.15
C MET A 288 3.12 2.14 8.47
N ASN A 289 3.83 3.25 8.60
CA ASN A 289 4.34 3.68 9.89
C ASN A 289 3.16 4.10 10.81
N PRO A 290 3.04 3.59 12.05
CA PRO A 290 2.00 4.02 13.00
C PRO A 290 2.02 5.51 13.33
N ALA A 291 3.20 6.15 13.23
CA ALA A 291 3.37 7.58 13.45
C ALA A 291 2.89 8.44 12.27
N SER A 292 2.62 7.84 11.10
CA SER A 292 2.05 8.55 9.96
C SER A 292 0.67 9.12 10.32
N PRO A 293 0.29 10.30 9.80
CA PRO A 293 -0.97 10.96 10.15
C PRO A 293 -2.19 10.04 9.98
N ILE A 294 -2.99 9.93 11.05
CA ILE A 294 -4.10 8.96 11.09
C ILE A 294 -5.12 9.18 9.96
N GLU A 295 -5.37 10.43 9.56
CA GLU A 295 -6.27 10.75 8.44
C GLU A 295 -5.80 10.10 7.13
N HIS A 296 -4.50 10.11 6.86
CA HIS A 296 -3.93 9.50 5.65
C HIS A 296 -3.94 7.98 5.72
N ARG A 297 -3.63 7.42 6.89
CA ARG A 297 -3.77 5.97 7.13
C ARG A 297 -5.23 5.50 6.95
N ASP A 298 -6.19 6.29 7.44
CA ASP A 298 -7.62 6.04 7.26
C ASP A 298 -8.04 6.18 5.78
N ARG A 299 -7.47 7.12 5.03
CA ARG A 299 -7.69 7.24 3.57
C ARG A 299 -7.13 6.07 2.78
N VAL A 300 -5.93 5.57 3.13
CA VAL A 300 -5.36 4.35 2.53
C VAL A 300 -6.28 3.16 2.81
N TRP A 301 -6.73 3.00 4.06
CA TRP A 301 -7.70 1.96 4.42
C TRP A 301 -9.00 2.08 3.61
N TRP A 302 -9.54 3.30 3.48
CA TRP A 302 -10.76 3.57 2.71
C TRP A 302 -10.62 3.26 1.22
N GLY A 303 -9.50 3.62 0.60
CA GLY A 303 -9.24 3.31 -0.81
C GLY A 303 -9.30 1.80 -1.05
N TYR A 304 -8.61 1.04 -0.21
CA TYR A 304 -8.62 -0.43 -0.29
C TYR A 304 -9.98 -1.07 -0.01
N SER A 305 -10.79 -0.49 0.89
CA SER A 305 -12.14 -0.99 1.15
C SER A 305 -13.11 -0.74 -0.01
N SER A 306 -12.77 0.19 -0.91
CA SER A 306 -13.58 0.57 -2.08
C SER A 306 -13.19 -0.18 -3.37
N GLY A 307 -12.19 -1.07 -3.31
CA GLY A 307 -11.71 -1.82 -4.47
C GLY A 307 -12.70 -2.87 -5.00
N ALA A 308 -12.62 -3.16 -6.30
CA ALA A 308 -13.44 -4.20 -6.92
C ALA A 308 -12.98 -5.61 -6.52
N PHE A 309 -13.94 -6.54 -6.46
CA PHE A 309 -13.70 -7.93 -6.02
C PHE A 309 -12.59 -8.61 -6.84
N GLY A 310 -11.58 -9.14 -6.15
CA GLY A 310 -10.50 -9.93 -6.73
C GLY A 310 -9.46 -9.13 -7.54
N VAL A 311 -9.58 -7.80 -7.63
CA VAL A 311 -8.62 -6.96 -8.35
C VAL A 311 -7.27 -6.90 -7.63
N TYR A 312 -7.28 -6.64 -6.31
CA TYR A 312 -6.05 -6.66 -5.50
C TYR A 312 -5.30 -8.01 -5.62
N GLU A 313 -6.01 -9.13 -5.55
CA GLU A 313 -5.38 -10.45 -5.69
C GLU A 313 -4.78 -10.66 -7.08
N ALA A 314 -5.49 -10.25 -8.14
CA ALA A 314 -5.00 -10.37 -9.52
C ALA A 314 -3.75 -9.52 -9.76
N ASP A 315 -3.70 -8.32 -9.20
CA ASP A 315 -2.51 -7.46 -9.23
C ASP A 315 -1.34 -8.09 -8.49
N ILE A 316 -1.55 -8.64 -7.29
CA ILE A 316 -0.49 -9.33 -6.57
C ILE A 316 -0.03 -10.58 -7.34
N ALA A 317 -0.94 -11.32 -7.98
CA ALA A 317 -0.58 -12.46 -8.83
C ALA A 317 0.26 -12.05 -10.05
N GLY A 318 -0.01 -10.87 -10.61
CA GLY A 318 0.79 -10.25 -11.66
C GLY A 318 2.16 -9.78 -11.16
N TYR A 319 2.16 -9.07 -10.04
CA TYR A 319 3.38 -8.55 -9.42
C TYR A 319 4.34 -9.68 -9.01
N GLU A 320 3.81 -10.80 -8.52
CA GLU A 320 4.59 -12.00 -8.23
C GLU A 320 5.23 -12.64 -9.47
N GLN A 321 5.00 -12.15 -10.70
CA GLN A 321 5.73 -12.58 -11.89
C GLN A 321 6.92 -11.67 -12.23
N TRP A 322 7.03 -10.51 -11.59
CA TRP A 322 8.16 -9.59 -11.80
C TRP A 322 9.49 -10.24 -11.43
N ASP A 323 10.46 -10.10 -12.33
CA ASP A 323 11.85 -10.43 -12.12
C ASP A 323 12.76 -9.44 -12.87
N LEU A 324 13.63 -8.75 -12.13
CA LEU A 324 14.59 -7.80 -12.69
C LEU A 324 15.52 -8.47 -13.71
N ASP A 325 15.86 -9.76 -13.55
CA ASP A 325 16.76 -10.47 -14.47
C ASP A 325 16.25 -10.51 -15.92
N GLU A 326 14.93 -10.41 -16.12
CA GLU A 326 14.31 -10.35 -17.45
C GLU A 326 14.64 -9.07 -18.22
N VAL A 327 15.00 -7.97 -17.54
CA VAL A 327 15.16 -6.66 -18.19
C VAL A 327 16.43 -5.91 -17.80
N VAL A 328 17.16 -6.34 -16.77
CA VAL A 328 18.37 -5.63 -16.30
C VAL A 328 19.45 -5.52 -17.36
N HIS A 329 19.53 -6.51 -18.25
CA HIS A 329 20.49 -6.52 -19.36
C HIS A 329 20.17 -5.47 -20.45
N LEU A 330 18.99 -4.85 -20.41
CA LEU A 330 18.60 -3.73 -21.26
C LEU A 330 18.97 -2.36 -20.66
N LEU A 331 19.41 -2.33 -19.39
CA LEU A 331 19.78 -1.12 -18.67
C LEU A 331 21.30 -0.93 -18.68
N ASP A 332 21.72 0.27 -19.02
CA ASP A 332 23.12 0.70 -19.04
C ASP A 332 23.29 2.09 -18.40
N ALA A 333 24.49 2.67 -18.52
CA ALA A 333 24.79 3.98 -17.93
C ALA A 333 24.07 5.15 -18.63
N ASP A 334 23.62 4.97 -19.89
CA ASP A 334 22.94 5.98 -20.70
C ASP A 334 21.41 5.87 -20.62
N SER A 335 20.90 4.81 -20.00
CA SER A 335 19.49 4.60 -19.72
C SER A 335 18.94 5.71 -18.80
N PRO A 336 17.66 6.10 -18.93
CA PRO A 336 17.06 7.11 -18.05
C PRO A 336 17.24 6.76 -16.57
N HIS A 337 17.55 7.77 -15.74
CA HIS A 337 17.84 7.55 -14.33
C HIS A 337 16.62 6.99 -13.57
N ILE A 338 16.90 6.05 -12.66
CA ILE A 338 15.90 5.45 -11.76
C ILE A 338 16.25 5.81 -10.31
N ALA A 339 15.45 6.69 -9.70
CA ALA A 339 15.55 6.99 -8.27
C ALA A 339 14.74 5.96 -7.48
N VAL A 340 15.42 5.10 -6.74
CA VAL A 340 14.80 4.08 -5.88
C VAL A 340 14.62 4.64 -4.47
N LEU A 341 13.39 4.66 -3.98
CA LEU A 341 13.04 5.12 -2.64
C LEU A 341 12.43 3.96 -1.83
N SER A 342 12.82 3.84 -0.56
CA SER A 342 12.22 2.81 0.30
C SER A 342 11.96 3.31 1.70
N GLY A 343 10.82 2.90 2.26
CA GLY A 343 10.36 3.28 3.58
C GLY A 343 10.86 2.28 4.60
N ALA A 344 11.41 2.76 5.72
CA ALA A 344 11.96 1.89 6.75
C ALA A 344 10.92 0.92 7.33
N PHE A 345 9.64 1.33 7.41
CA PHE A 345 8.55 0.51 7.94
C PHE A 345 7.95 -0.49 6.93
N ASP A 346 8.45 -0.52 5.69
CA ASP A 346 7.97 -1.46 4.69
C ASP A 346 8.43 -2.89 5.03
N THR A 347 7.48 -3.73 5.43
CA THR A 347 7.72 -5.16 5.66
C THR A 347 7.29 -6.01 4.48
N SER A 348 6.62 -5.45 3.46
CA SER A 348 6.21 -6.16 2.23
C SER A 348 7.37 -6.23 1.22
N VAL A 349 8.13 -5.14 1.10
CA VAL A 349 9.42 -5.06 0.41
C VAL A 349 10.42 -4.43 1.38
N PRO A 350 11.13 -5.25 2.18
CA PRO A 350 12.12 -4.74 3.10
C PRO A 350 13.15 -3.83 2.40
N PRO A 351 13.65 -2.77 3.06
CA PRO A 351 14.56 -1.81 2.43
C PRO A 351 15.81 -2.41 1.78
N GLU A 352 16.28 -3.56 2.28
CA GLU A 352 17.39 -4.33 1.71
C GLU A 352 17.07 -4.80 0.29
N GLN A 353 15.81 -5.16 0.00
CA GLN A 353 15.37 -5.54 -1.34
C GLN A 353 15.38 -4.33 -2.28
N SER A 354 14.89 -3.17 -1.83
CA SER A 354 14.93 -1.95 -2.63
C SER A 354 16.36 -1.47 -2.90
N ARG A 355 17.26 -1.63 -1.93
CA ARG A 355 18.70 -1.40 -2.14
C ARG A 355 19.29 -2.38 -3.15
N ALA A 356 18.99 -3.67 -3.01
CA ALA A 356 19.46 -4.70 -3.95
C ALA A 356 18.96 -4.48 -5.38
N LEU A 357 17.76 -3.90 -5.56
CA LEU A 357 17.26 -3.46 -6.86
C LEU A 357 18.15 -2.34 -7.43
N ALA A 358 18.38 -1.28 -6.66
CA ALA A 358 19.17 -0.14 -7.09
C ALA A 358 20.63 -0.52 -7.42
N ASP A 359 21.26 -1.33 -6.57
CA ASP A 359 22.66 -1.76 -6.74
C ASP A 359 22.89 -2.57 -8.03
N ARG A 360 21.83 -3.17 -8.59
CA ARG A 360 21.89 -3.95 -9.84
C ARG A 360 21.65 -3.12 -11.09
N ILE A 361 21.21 -1.86 -10.98
CA ILE A 361 20.87 -0.99 -12.11
C ILE A 361 22.00 0.05 -12.30
N PRO A 362 22.70 0.07 -13.44
CA PRO A 362 23.89 0.93 -13.63
C PRO A 362 23.67 2.43 -13.43
N ASN A 363 22.46 2.95 -13.71
CA ASN A 363 22.11 4.37 -13.54
C ASN A 363 20.94 4.56 -12.54
N ALA A 364 21.01 3.89 -11.39
CA ALA A 364 20.05 4.08 -10.31
C ALA A 364 20.64 4.76 -9.07
N SER A 365 19.79 5.38 -8.28
CA SER A 365 20.11 5.85 -6.92
C SER A 365 19.22 5.16 -5.90
N PHE A 366 19.68 5.06 -4.65
CA PHE A 366 18.88 4.54 -3.53
C PHE A 366 18.81 5.56 -2.40
N GLU A 367 17.62 5.76 -1.84
CA GLU A 367 17.41 6.57 -0.65
C GLU A 367 16.40 5.91 0.30
N LEU A 368 16.79 5.75 1.56
CA LEU A 368 15.91 5.28 2.64
C LEU A 368 15.11 6.47 3.19
N MET A 369 13.84 6.22 3.51
CA MET A 369 12.89 7.14 4.14
C MET A 369 12.56 6.60 5.54
N PRO A 370 13.32 6.98 6.59
CA PRO A 370 13.15 6.47 7.94
C PRO A 370 11.74 6.66 8.52
N GLU A 371 11.05 7.71 8.10
CA GLU A 371 9.75 8.10 8.62
C GLU A 371 8.57 7.36 7.97
N LEU A 372 8.80 6.58 6.91
CA LEU A 372 7.73 6.08 6.03
C LEU A 372 7.69 4.55 5.96
N GLY A 373 6.50 4.01 5.73
CA GLY A 373 6.22 2.62 5.39
C GLY A 373 5.98 2.40 3.90
N HIS A 374 5.20 1.37 3.57
CA HIS A 374 4.96 0.88 2.20
C HIS A 374 4.15 1.85 1.32
N PHE A 375 3.44 2.81 1.90
CA PHE A 375 2.59 3.74 1.15
C PHE A 375 3.09 5.18 1.26
N PRO A 376 4.39 5.48 1.00
CA PRO A 376 5.01 6.72 1.44
C PRO A 376 4.27 7.96 0.95
N HIS A 377 3.88 7.98 -0.34
CA HIS A 377 3.08 9.02 -0.98
C HIS A 377 1.69 9.25 -0.40
N ALA A 378 1.07 8.22 0.18
CA ALA A 378 -0.31 8.24 0.64
C ALA A 378 -0.43 8.30 2.17
N GLU A 379 0.53 7.74 2.92
CA GLU A 379 0.50 7.68 4.39
C GLU A 379 1.03 8.97 5.03
N ASP A 380 2.04 9.61 4.43
CA ASP A 380 2.47 10.97 4.82
C ASP A 380 3.01 11.74 3.60
N PRO A 381 2.10 12.35 2.81
CA PRO A 381 2.43 13.02 1.56
C PRO A 381 3.44 14.17 1.73
N ALA A 382 3.33 14.95 2.81
CA ALA A 382 4.23 16.06 3.11
C ALA A 382 5.66 15.56 3.38
N CYS A 383 5.80 14.46 4.12
CA CYS A 383 7.09 13.84 4.35
C CYS A 383 7.68 13.29 3.04
N PHE A 384 6.88 12.54 2.26
CA PHE A 384 7.29 11.92 1.00
C PHE A 384 7.71 12.94 -0.07
N ALA A 385 7.01 14.08 -0.18
CA ALA A 385 7.28 15.10 -1.18
C ALA A 385 8.77 15.50 -1.21
N ARG A 386 9.39 15.66 -0.03
CA ARG A 386 10.81 16.01 0.12
C ARG A 386 11.73 14.99 -0.55
N TYR A 387 11.40 13.70 -0.48
CA TYR A 387 12.16 12.62 -1.12
C TYR A 387 11.87 12.53 -2.61
N LEU A 388 10.60 12.67 -2.99
CA LEU A 388 10.18 12.70 -4.38
C LEU A 388 10.91 13.79 -5.16
N GLU A 389 10.98 15.01 -4.61
CA GLU A 389 11.69 16.13 -5.23
C GLU A 389 13.17 15.86 -5.44
N ARG A 390 13.85 15.23 -4.48
CA ARG A 390 15.26 14.86 -4.64
C ARG A 390 15.43 13.80 -5.72
N GLY A 391 14.53 12.82 -5.78
CA GLY A 391 14.50 11.82 -6.86
C GLY A 391 14.29 12.45 -8.24
N VAL A 392 13.29 13.34 -8.36
CA VAL A 392 12.99 14.09 -9.58
C VAL A 392 14.16 14.99 -9.98
N ALA A 393 14.79 15.68 -9.04
CA ALA A 393 15.95 16.53 -9.31
C ALA A 393 17.13 15.71 -9.88
N ARG A 394 17.39 14.51 -9.35
CA ARG A 394 18.40 13.60 -9.91
C ARG A 394 18.08 13.23 -11.35
N ILE A 395 16.83 12.86 -11.63
CA ILE A 395 16.35 12.51 -12.99
C ILE A 395 16.54 13.68 -13.97
N LEU A 396 16.17 14.89 -13.57
CA LEU A 396 16.30 16.08 -14.42
C LEU A 396 17.75 16.54 -14.61
N SER A 397 18.65 16.18 -13.68
CA SER A 397 20.08 16.47 -13.77
C SER A 397 20.89 15.42 -14.55
N ALA A 398 20.35 14.20 -14.69
CA ALA A 398 20.96 13.14 -15.47
C ALA A 398 20.91 13.51 -16.96
N ARG A 399 22.04 13.36 -17.65
CA ARG A 399 22.22 13.79 -19.04
C ARG A 399 21.47 12.90 -20.01
#